data_AF-A0AAW4KQC0-F1
#
_entry.id   AF-A0AAW4KQC0-F1
#
_cell.length_a   1.000
_cell.length_b   1.000
_cell.length_c   1.000
_cell.angle_alpha   90.00
_cell.angle_beta   90.00
_cell.angle_gamma   90.00
#
_symmetry.space_group_name_H-M   'P 1'
#
loop_
_entity.id
_entity.type
_entity.pdbx_description
1 polymer ?
#
loop_
_entity_poly.entity_id
_entity_poly.type
_entity_poly.pdbx_seq_one_letter_code
_entity_poly.pdbx_strand_id
1 'polypeptide(L)' 'MATVDRWLLPDGIEEVLPPEAARIEVARRQVLDLFQSWGYEFVVTPHIEYLESLLTGAGQDLDLRTF' A
#
# COMPACT_ATOMS: atom_id res chain seq x y z
N MET A 1 -14.89 -26.40 20.05
CA MET A 1 -15.50 -25.36 19.18
C MET A 1 -14.41 -24.39 18.82
N ALA A 2 -14.00 -24.31 17.55
CA ALA A 2 -13.01 -23.34 17.11
C ALA A 2 -13.63 -21.94 17.21
N THR A 3 -13.12 -21.14 18.14
CA THR A 3 -13.38 -19.70 18.18
C THR A 3 -12.79 -19.10 16.91
N VAL A 4 -13.64 -18.76 15.96
CA VAL A 4 -13.24 -17.98 14.79
C VAL A 4 -12.87 -16.59 15.32
N ASP A 5 -11.57 -16.31 15.36
CA ASP A 5 -11.04 -15.00 15.70
C ASP A 5 -11.43 -14.01 14.60
N ARG A 6 -12.58 -13.38 14.78
CA ARG A 6 -13.25 -12.56 13.75
C ARG A 6 -12.56 -11.22 13.47
N TRP A 7 -11.43 -10.97 14.12
CA TRP A 7 -10.69 -9.71 14.12
C TRP A 7 -9.22 -9.88 13.75
N LEU A 8 -8.82 -11.06 13.26
CA LEU A 8 -7.49 -11.25 12.70
C LEU A 8 -7.42 -10.63 11.31
N LEU A 9 -6.39 -9.82 11.09
CA LEU A 9 -6.03 -9.33 9.77
C LEU A 9 -5.47 -10.50 8.94
N PRO A 10 -5.59 -10.46 7.60
CA PRO A 10 -4.90 -11.39 6.73
C PRO A 10 -3.39 -11.38 6.97
N ASP A 11 -2.73 -12.50 6.71
CA ASP A 11 -1.27 -12.59 6.77
C ASP A 11 -0.63 -11.51 5.89
N GLY A 12 0.33 -10.78 6.45
CA GLY A 12 1.02 -9.67 5.78
C GLY A 12 0.29 -8.32 5.83
N ILE A 13 -0.86 -8.24 6.49
CA ILE A 13 -1.56 -6.98 6.77
C ILE A 13 -1.38 -6.61 8.25
N GLU A 14 -0.86 -5.40 8.49
CA GLU A 14 -0.61 -4.88 9.82
C GLU A 14 -1.48 -3.65 10.12
N GLU A 15 -1.92 -3.54 11.37
CA GLU A 15 -2.54 -2.33 11.89
C GLU A 15 -1.46 -1.34 12.34
N VAL A 16 -1.52 -0.12 11.84
CA VAL A 16 -0.66 0.97 12.29
C VAL A 16 -1.37 1.76 13.39
N LEU A 17 -0.81 1.71 14.60
CA LEU A 17 -1.35 2.42 15.75
C LEU A 17 -1.09 3.95 15.67
N PRO A 18 -1.83 4.77 16.46
CA PRO A 18 -1.80 6.22 16.29
C PRO A 18 -0.42 6.89 16.31
N PRO A 19 0.53 6.53 17.20
CA PRO A 19 1.86 7.13 17.20
C PRO A 19 2.64 6.86 15.91
N GLU A 20 2.58 5.63 15.40
CA GLU A 20 3.22 5.22 14.15
C GLU A 20 2.54 5.86 12.95
N ALA A 21 1.21 5.88 12.92
CA ALA A 21 0.43 6.49 11.85
C ALA A 21 0.75 7.99 11.72
N ALA A 22 0.87 8.69 12.85
CA ALA A 22 1.26 10.10 12.86
C ALA A 22 2.67 10.32 12.27
N ARG A 23 3.62 9.45 12.58
CA ARG A 23 4.99 9.53 12.01
C ARG A 23 4.98 9.31 10.49
N ILE A 24 4.22 8.32 10.01
CA ILE A 24 4.08 8.05 8.58
C ILE A 24 3.48 9.26 7.87
N GLU A 25 2.43 9.86 8.43
CA GLU A 25 1.75 10.99 7.80
C GLU A 25 2.64 12.25 7.76
N VAL A 26 3.43 12.50 8.81
CA VAL A 26 4.42 13.59 8.81
C VAL A 26 5.47 13.38 7.70
N ALA A 27 6.00 12.17 7.57
CA ALA A 27 6.98 11.86 6.52
C ALA A 27 6.38 11.99 5.12
N ARG A 28 5.15 11.48 4.91
CA ARG A 28 4.40 11.62 3.66
C ARG A 28 4.25 13.09 3.28
N ARG A 29 3.88 13.94 4.24
CA ARG A 29 3.70 15.38 4.02
C ARG A 29 4.99 16.06 3.57
N GLN A 30 6.12 15.76 4.22
CA GLN A 30 7.42 16.33 3.85
C GLN A 30 7.81 16.00 2.41
N VAL A 31 7.59 14.77 1.98
CA VAL A 31 7.88 14.34 0.61
C VAL A 31 6.97 15.06 -0.39
N LEU A 32 5.67 15.16 -0.10
CA LEU A 32 4.73 15.85 -1.00
C LEU A 32 5.04 17.34 -1.13
N ASP A 33 5.36 18.02 -0.02
CA ASP A 33 5.73 19.43 -0.04
C ASP A 33 7.01 19.67 -0.87
N LEU A 34 7.98 18.75 -0.82
CA LEU A 34 9.18 18.79 -1.65
C LEU A 34 8.84 18.70 -3.14
N PHE A 35 8.07 17.70 -3.56
CA PHE A 35 7.69 17.55 -4.97
C PHE A 35 6.85 18.71 -5.48
N GLN A 36 5.93 19.21 -4.64
CA GLN A 36 5.14 20.39 -4.97
C GLN A 36 6.04 21.62 -5.18
N SER A 37 7.11 21.79 -4.41
CA SER A 37 8.07 22.89 -4.59
C SER A 37 8.79 22.86 -5.95
N TRP A 38 8.83 21.71 -6.62
CA TRP A 38 9.38 21.52 -7.96
C TRP A 38 8.33 21.59 -9.08
N GLY A 39 7.07 21.89 -8.74
CA GLY A 39 5.97 22.02 -9.71
C GLY A 39 5.28 20.70 -10.06
N TYR A 40 5.49 19.63 -9.29
CA TYR A 40 4.73 18.39 -9.46
C TYR A 40 3.36 18.50 -8.81
N GLU A 41 2.39 17.78 -9.37
CA GLU A 41 1.03 17.67 -8.86
C GLU A 41 0.79 16.31 -8.22
N PHE A 42 0.05 16.28 -7.11
CA PHE A 42 -0.30 15.05 -6.42
C PHE A 42 -1.49 14.37 -7.09
N VAL A 43 -1.32 13.09 -7.42
CA VAL A 43 -2.38 12.23 -7.95
C VAL A 43 -2.57 11.01 -7.03
N VAL A 44 -3.81 10.66 -6.75
CA VAL A 44 -4.17 9.39 -6.09
C VAL A 44 -4.58 8.41 -7.18
N THR A 45 -3.84 7.31 -7.30
CA THR A 45 -4.16 6.23 -8.24
C THR A 45 -5.09 5.20 -7.60
N PRO A 46 -5.76 4.35 -8.40
CA PRO A 46 -6.43 3.17 -7.86
C PRO A 46 -5.46 2.30 -7.04
N HIS A 47 -5.92 1.81 -5.89
CA HIS A 47 -5.14 0.92 -5.01
C HIS A 47 -5.33 -0.57 -5.34
N ILE A 48 -6.27 -0.89 -6.24
CA ILE A 48 -6.59 -2.24 -6.69
C ILE A 48 -6.56 -2.19 -8.22
N GLU A 49 -5.83 -3.13 -8.81
CA GLU A 49 -5.75 -3.31 -10.25
C GLU A 49 -5.88 -4.79 -10.62
N TYR A 50 -6.24 -5.03 -11.88
CA TYR A 50 -6.27 -6.37 -12.45
C TYR A 50 -4.87 -6.97 -12.46
N LEU A 51 -4.77 -8.25 -12.10
CA LEU A 51 -3.48 -8.95 -12.14
C LEU A 51 -2.91 -8.92 -13.56
N GLU A 52 -3.77 -9.03 -14.57
CA GLU A 52 -3.41 -8.95 -15.98
C GLU A 52 -2.72 -7.62 -16.33
N SER A 53 -3.10 -6.51 -15.67
CA SER A 53 -2.41 -5.21 -15.81
C SER A 53 -0.98 -5.27 -15.26
N LEU A 54 -0.78 -5.94 -14.13
CA LEU A 54 0.53 -6.09 -13.46
C LEU A 54 1.48 -7.05 -14.19
N LEU A 55 0.92 -8.00 -14.95
CA LEU A 55 1.68 -9.00 -15.71
C LEU A 55 2.14 -8.48 -17.10
N THR A 56 1.85 -7.22 -17.44
CA THR A 56 2.39 -6.60 -18.67
C THR A 56 3.84 -6.15 -18.44
N GLY A 57 4.79 -6.69 -19.23
CA GLY A 57 6.22 -6.36 -19.11
C GLY A 57 7.00 -7.31 -18.19
N ALA A 58 7.78 -6.76 -17.25
CA ALA A 58 8.69 -7.53 -16.37
C ALA A 58 7.97 -8.34 -15.26
N GLY A 59 6.64 -8.33 -15.23
CA GLY A 59 5.82 -8.93 -14.17
C GLY A 59 5.51 -10.42 -14.31
N GLN A 60 5.92 -11.11 -15.37
CA GLN A 60 5.62 -12.54 -15.57
C GLN A 60 6.12 -13.45 -14.43
N ASP A 61 7.16 -13.03 -13.68
CA ASP A 61 7.71 -13.78 -12.56
C ASP A 61 6.91 -13.59 -11.24
N LEU A 62 5.92 -12.69 -11.24
CA LEU A 62 5.07 -12.41 -10.08
C LEU A 62 3.94 -13.44 -9.93
N ASP A 63 3.55 -14.11 -11.02
CA ASP A 63 2.49 -15.13 -11.05
C ASP A 63 2.78 -16.29 -10.07
N LEU A 64 4.07 -16.60 -9.87
CA LEU A 64 4.56 -17.68 -9.00
C LEU A 64 4.45 -17.38 -7.49
N ARG A 65 4.07 -16.17 -7.07
CA ARG A 65 4.04 -15.76 -5.64
C ARG A 65 2.67 -15.29 -5.14
N THR A 66 1.63 -15.40 -5.95
CA THR A 66 0.30 -14.83 -5.64
C THR A 66 -0.77 -15.83 -5.20
N PHE A 67 -0.41 -17.04 -4.73
CA PHE A 67 -1.34 -18.01 -4.16
C PHE A 67 -0.85 -18.58 -2.83
#